data_AF-A0A5J4PY11-F1
#
_entry.id   AF-A0A5J4PY11-F1
#
_cell.length_a   1.000
_cell.length_b   1.000
_cell.length_c   1.000
_cell.angle_alpha   90.00
_cell.angle_beta   90.00
_cell.angle_gamma   90.00
#
_symmetry.space_group_name_H-M   'P 1'
#
loop_
_entity.id
_entity.type
_entity.pdbx_description
1 polymer ?
#
loop_
_entity_poly.entity_id
_entity_poly.type
_entity_poly.pdbx_seq_one_letter_code
_entity_poly.pdbx_strand_id
1 'polypeptide(L)'
;MRVSWEEEFALIHPPIPIVGRIIRKIVEERAQGIMIVPHWPGQLWWTQLKKIAVSEREIGESEKVLEMGLKMRMRNLKVPPGRMLVLEVSGGKMEQDYFDLHQEHPDYQEMQLDPQQITTIEAGEGMHAHYQPFGSI
;
A
#
# COMPACT_ATOMS: atom_id res chain seq x y z
N MET A 1 -12.74 -12.76 18.49
CA MET A 1 -12.80 -13.40 17.15
C MET A 1 -12.27 -12.41 16.14
N ARG A 2 -11.20 -12.72 15.40
CA ARG A 2 -10.79 -11.94 14.22
C ARG A 2 -11.42 -12.61 13.00
N VAL A 3 -12.15 -11.85 12.21
CA VAL A 3 -12.64 -12.29 10.90
C VAL A 3 -11.53 -11.98 9.88
N SER A 4 -11.21 -12.94 9.01
CA SER A 4 -10.29 -12.71 7.90
C SER A 4 -11.00 -11.92 6.81
N TRP A 5 -10.32 -10.94 6.21
CA TRP A 5 -10.84 -10.14 5.10
C TRP A 5 -10.23 -10.53 3.75
N GLU A 6 -9.34 -11.52 3.72
CA GLU A 6 -8.61 -11.91 2.51
C GLU A 6 -9.52 -12.54 1.44
N GLU A 7 -10.58 -13.23 1.86
CA GLU A 7 -11.57 -13.87 0.97
C GLU A 7 -12.82 -13.00 0.78
N GLU A 8 -12.88 -11.82 1.40
CA GLU A 8 -14.03 -10.93 1.38
C GLU A 8 -13.82 -9.77 0.38
N PHE A 9 -14.91 -9.36 -0.27
CA PHE A 9 -14.90 -8.25 -1.22
C PHE A 9 -15.78 -7.10 -0.74
N ALA A 10 -15.16 -6.05 -0.19
CA ALA A 10 -15.85 -4.98 0.53
C ALA A 10 -16.23 -3.80 -0.37
N LEU A 11 -17.37 -3.16 -0.09
CA LEU A 11 -17.67 -1.81 -0.57
C LEU A 11 -17.22 -0.79 0.48
N ILE A 12 -16.30 0.10 0.10
CA ILE A 12 -15.56 0.97 1.02
C ILE A 12 -15.81 2.43 0.63
N HIS A 13 -16.59 3.14 1.43
CA HIS A 13 -16.83 4.59 1.26
C HIS A 13 -16.43 5.33 2.54
N PRO A 14 -15.12 5.58 2.75
CA PRO A 14 -14.61 6.05 4.01
C PRO A 14 -14.80 7.57 4.15
N PRO A 15 -15.02 8.08 5.38
CA PRO A 15 -14.81 9.49 5.66
C PRO A 15 -13.41 9.93 5.24
N ILE A 16 -13.32 11.07 4.55
CA ILE A 16 -12.05 11.62 4.02
C ILE A 16 -10.89 11.61 5.03
N PRO A 17 -11.08 12.02 6.30
CA PRO A 17 -9.97 12.10 7.25
C PRO A 17 -9.34 10.74 7.60
N ILE A 18 -10.02 9.62 7.32
CA ILE A 18 -9.55 8.28 7.66
C ILE A 18 -9.13 7.46 6.43
N VAL A 19 -9.14 8.03 5.23
CA VAL A 19 -8.79 7.34 3.98
C VAL A 19 -7.43 6.65 4.09
N GLY A 20 -6.40 7.34 4.60
CA GLY A 20 -5.07 6.74 4.79
C GLY A 20 -5.05 5.55 5.76
N ARG A 21 -5.86 5.58 6.82
CA ARG A 21 -5.97 4.45 7.77
C ARG A 21 -6.65 3.25 7.11
N ILE A 22 -7.62 3.50 6.25
CA ILE A 22 -8.34 2.46 5.51
C ILE A 22 -7.41 1.80 4.48
N ILE A 23 -6.65 2.58 3.72
CA ILE A 23 -5.62 2.06 2.80
C ILE A 23 -4.63 1.16 3.54
N ARG A 24 -4.13 1.61 4.70
CA ARG A 24 -3.24 0.82 5.54
C ARG A 24 -3.89 -0.52 5.97
N LYS A 25 -5.15 -0.49 6.41
CA LYS A 25 -5.88 -1.69 6.82
C LYS A 25 -6.10 -2.65 5.64
N ILE A 26 -6.39 -2.14 4.45
CA ILE A 26 -6.53 -2.95 3.23
C ILE A 26 -5.23 -3.72 2.95
N VAL A 27 -4.08 -3.06 3.06
CA VAL A 27 -2.77 -3.71 2.91
C VAL A 27 -2.51 -4.73 4.02
N GLU A 28 -2.65 -4.32 5.29
CA GLU A 28 -2.34 -5.17 6.45
C GLU A 28 -3.20 -6.44 6.52
N GLU A 29 -4.45 -6.37 6.06
CA GLU A 29 -5.40 -7.49 6.12
C GLU A 29 -5.60 -8.17 4.77
N ARG A 30 -4.79 -7.80 3.75
CA ARG A 30 -4.91 -8.29 2.36
C ARG A 30 -6.32 -8.18 1.79
N ALA A 31 -7.09 -7.21 2.27
CA ALA A 31 -8.49 -7.08 1.90
C ALA A 31 -8.64 -6.68 0.43
N GLN A 32 -9.79 -7.02 -0.14
CA GLN A 32 -10.15 -6.62 -1.50
C GLN A 32 -11.47 -5.86 -1.48
N GLY A 33 -11.67 -5.01 -2.49
CA GLY A 33 -12.95 -4.32 -2.60
C GLY A 33 -13.01 -3.19 -3.59
N ILE A 34 -14.15 -2.51 -3.57
CA ILE A 34 -14.40 -1.28 -4.30
C ILE A 34 -14.33 -0.11 -3.33
N MET A 35 -13.40 0.80 -3.56
CA MET A 35 -13.22 2.01 -2.79
C MET A 35 -13.70 3.23 -3.58
N ILE A 36 -14.62 3.99 -2.98
CA ILE A 36 -15.14 5.24 -3.55
C ILE A 36 -14.46 6.42 -2.85
N VAL A 37 -13.77 7.26 -3.61
CA VAL A 37 -13.07 8.45 -3.09
C VAL A 37 -13.07 9.60 -4.09
N PRO A 38 -12.86 10.83 -3.62
CA PRO A 38 -12.64 11.95 -4.52
C PRO A 38 -11.28 11.84 -5.25
N HIS A 39 -11.25 12.31 -6.50
CA HIS A 39 -10.04 12.45 -7.32
C HIS A 39 -9.18 13.61 -6.82
N TRP A 40 -8.35 13.37 -5.80
CA TRP A 40 -7.51 14.39 -5.18
C TRP A 40 -6.02 14.02 -5.19
N PRO A 41 -5.31 14.21 -6.31
CA PRO A 41 -3.91 13.83 -6.46
C PRO A 41 -2.94 14.53 -5.49
N GLY A 42 -3.34 15.68 -4.95
CA GLY A 42 -2.54 16.42 -3.96
C GLY A 42 -2.62 15.89 -2.53
N GLN A 43 -3.41 14.84 -2.26
CA GLN A 43 -3.53 14.27 -0.92
C GLN A 43 -2.40 13.28 -0.60
N LEU A 44 -1.94 13.27 0.65
CA LEU A 44 -0.85 12.39 1.10
C LEU A 44 -1.14 10.90 0.86
N TRP A 45 -2.40 10.50 0.95
CA TRP A 45 -2.83 9.12 0.75
C TRP A 45 -2.96 8.71 -0.73
N TRP A 46 -2.85 9.66 -1.67
CA TRP A 46 -3.11 9.40 -3.09
C TRP A 46 -2.14 8.39 -3.70
N THR A 47 -0.84 8.56 -3.43
CA THR A 47 0.21 7.68 -3.97
C THR A 47 0.07 6.26 -3.42
N GLN A 48 -0.29 6.11 -2.15
CA GLN A 48 -0.53 4.80 -1.53
C GLN A 48 -1.78 4.13 -2.12
N LEU A 49 -2.86 4.89 -2.33
CA LEU A 49 -4.06 4.38 -2.99
C LEU A 49 -3.77 3.86 -4.39
N LYS A 50 -3.02 4.60 -5.21
CA LYS A 50 -2.68 4.19 -6.58
C LYS A 50 -1.84 2.91 -6.63
N LYS A 51 -1.01 2.64 -5.62
CA LYS A 51 -0.24 1.40 -5.52
C LYS A 51 -1.13 0.18 -5.34
N ILE A 52 -2.18 0.29 -4.53
CA ILE A 52 -3.10 -0.83 -4.26
C ILE A 52 -4.29 -0.90 -5.25
N ALA A 53 -4.46 0.12 -6.10
CA ALA A 53 -5.53 0.16 -7.09
C ALA A 53 -5.25 -0.81 -8.24
N VAL A 54 -6.17 -1.73 -8.49
CA VAL A 54 -6.15 -2.68 -9.61
C VAL A 54 -6.73 -2.03 -10.86
N SER A 55 -7.87 -1.37 -10.71
CA SER A 55 -8.57 -0.65 -11.78
C SER A 55 -9.26 0.60 -11.23
N GLU A 56 -9.55 1.58 -12.08
CA GLU A 56 -10.26 2.79 -11.66
C GLU A 56 -11.22 3.31 -12.73
N ARG A 57 -12.30 3.96 -12.27
CA ARG A 57 -13.29 4.62 -13.13
C ARG A 57 -13.80 5.90 -12.48
N GLU A 58 -13.84 6.98 -13.27
CA GLU A 58 -14.52 8.21 -12.88
C GLU A 58 -16.05 8.05 -13.01
N ILE A 59 -16.79 8.43 -11.97
CA ILE A 59 -18.27 8.38 -11.98
C ILE A 59 -18.91 9.76 -12.21
N GLY A 60 -18.15 10.83 -12.05
CA GLY A 60 -18.58 12.21 -12.34
C GLY A 60 -18.32 13.18 -11.19
N GLU A 61 -18.80 14.41 -11.36
CA GLU A 61 -18.67 15.48 -10.36
C GLU A 61 -19.45 15.13 -9.08
N SER A 62 -18.82 15.36 -7.91
CA SER A 62 -19.39 15.02 -6.60
C SER A 62 -20.77 15.61 -6.35
N GLU A 63 -21.02 16.84 -6.81
CA GLU A 63 -22.31 17.53 -6.67
C GLU A 63 -23.45 16.85 -7.43
N LYS A 64 -23.11 16.03 -8.45
CA LYS A 64 -24.08 15.30 -9.27
C LYS A 64 -24.30 13.87 -8.78
N VAL A 65 -23.27 13.26 -8.18
CA VAL A 65 -23.28 11.83 -7.82
C VAL A 65 -23.47 11.58 -6.33
N LEU A 66 -23.27 12.58 -5.47
CA LEU A 66 -23.47 12.48 -4.03
C LEU A 66 -24.70 13.25 -3.59
N GLU A 67 -25.47 12.65 -2.69
CA GLU A 67 -26.58 13.32 -2.02
C GLU A 67 -26.17 13.86 -0.65
N MET A 68 -26.56 15.10 -0.36
CA MET A 68 -26.32 15.69 0.96
C MET A 68 -27.23 15.05 2.02
N GLY A 69 -26.63 14.47 3.05
CA GLY A 69 -27.38 13.93 4.19
C GLY A 69 -28.11 15.02 4.99
N LEU A 70 -29.14 14.62 5.75
CA LEU A 70 -29.98 15.53 6.56
C LEU A 70 -29.15 16.44 7.48
N LYS A 71 -28.17 15.87 8.19
CA LYS A 71 -27.26 16.62 9.08
C LYS A 71 -26.41 17.65 8.34
N MET A 72 -26.02 17.37 7.09
CA MET A 72 -25.25 18.32 6.27
C MET A 72 -26.12 19.49 5.86
N ARG A 73 -27.35 19.22 5.41
CA ARG A 73 -28.34 20.25 5.05
C ARG A 73 -28.65 21.17 6.23
N MET A 74 -28.88 20.61 7.42
CA MET A 74 -29.12 21.38 8.64
C MET A 74 -27.95 22.28 9.05
N ARG A 75 -26.73 21.89 8.71
CA ARG A 75 -25.49 22.62 9.03
C ARG A 75 -24.96 23.46 7.86
N ASN A 76 -25.71 23.55 6.76
CA ASN A 76 -25.29 24.21 5.53
C ASN A 76 -23.90 23.76 5.04
N LEU A 77 -23.59 22.47 5.17
CA LEU A 77 -22.34 21.86 4.71
C LEU A 77 -22.44 21.52 3.22
N LYS A 78 -21.28 21.49 2.55
CA LYS A 78 -21.15 21.08 1.15
C LYS A 78 -20.62 19.65 1.04
N VAL A 79 -20.91 19.01 -0.09
CA VAL A 79 -20.22 17.76 -0.47
C VAL A 79 -18.73 18.04 -0.72
N PRO A 80 -17.86 17.02 -0.64
CA PRO A 80 -16.46 17.17 -1.03
C PRO A 80 -16.35 17.66 -2.48
N PRO A 81 -15.49 18.63 -2.80
CA PRO A 81 -15.35 19.11 -4.17
C PRO A 81 -14.68 18.09 -5.08
N GLY A 82 -14.94 18.19 -6.38
CA GLY A 82 -14.24 17.47 -7.44
C GLY A 82 -14.92 16.19 -7.89
N ARG A 83 -14.23 15.47 -8.79
CA ARG A 83 -14.73 14.24 -9.38
C ARG A 83 -14.61 13.08 -8.42
N MET A 84 -15.55 12.16 -8.48
CA MET A 84 -15.54 10.93 -7.70
C MET A 84 -14.98 9.79 -8.55
N LEU A 85 -14.16 8.96 -7.91
CA LEU A 85 -13.62 7.73 -8.48
C LEU A 85 -14.18 6.52 -7.77
N VAL A 86 -14.32 5.45 -8.53
CA VAL A 86 -14.50 4.08 -8.09
C VAL A 86 -13.20 3.37 -8.41
N LEU A 87 -12.52 2.86 -7.39
CA LEU A 87 -11.30 2.08 -7.55
C LEU A 87 -11.53 0.67 -7.05
N GLU A 88 -11.15 -0.32 -7.85
CA GLU A 88 -10.91 -1.65 -7.34
C GLU A 88 -9.57 -1.65 -6.62
N VAL A 89 -9.54 -2.12 -5.38
CA VAL A 89 -8.35 -2.13 -4.53
C VAL A 89 -8.07 -3.54 -4.03
N SER A 90 -6.79 -3.89 -4.02
CA SER A 90 -6.29 -5.16 -3.49
C SER A 90 -5.06 -4.93 -2.63
N GLY A 91 -5.14 -5.31 -1.36
CA GLY A 91 -4.00 -5.24 -0.44
C GLY A 91 -2.82 -6.12 -0.88
N GLY A 92 -3.09 -7.20 -1.59
CA GLY A 92 -2.06 -8.12 -2.12
C GLY A 92 -1.29 -7.58 -3.33
N LYS A 93 -1.78 -6.53 -4.00
CA LYS A 93 -1.14 -5.99 -5.21
C LYS A 93 0.30 -5.53 -4.98
N MET A 94 0.58 -4.91 -3.83
CA MET A 94 1.95 -4.43 -3.53
C MET A 94 2.99 -5.56 -3.45
N GLU A 95 2.60 -6.74 -2.96
CA GLU A 95 3.49 -7.90 -2.95
C GLU A 95 3.65 -8.49 -4.33
N GLN A 96 2.57 -8.57 -5.11
CA GLN A 96 2.63 -9.02 -6.49
C GLN A 96 3.56 -8.15 -7.33
N ASP A 97 3.43 -6.82 -7.25
CA ASP A 97 4.32 -5.87 -7.94
C ASP A 97 5.81 -6.09 -7.56
N TYR A 98 6.08 -6.46 -6.29
CA TYR A 98 7.43 -6.80 -5.82
C TYR A 98 7.92 -8.14 -6.38
N PHE A 99 7.08 -9.18 -6.38
CA PHE A 99 7.43 -10.48 -6.95
C PHE A 99 7.63 -10.41 -8.46
N ASP A 100 6.77 -9.68 -9.18
CA ASP A 100 6.85 -9.50 -10.63
C ASP A 100 8.15 -8.78 -11.02
N LEU A 101 8.54 -7.74 -10.28
CA LEU A 101 9.82 -7.03 -10.48
C LEU A 101 11.03 -7.98 -10.35
N HIS A 102 10.96 -8.92 -9.41
CA HIS A 102 12.06 -9.85 -9.13
C HIS A 102 12.07 -11.07 -10.05
N GLN A 103 10.94 -11.40 -10.68
CA GLN A 103 10.86 -12.47 -11.69
C GLN A 103 11.40 -12.03 -13.06
N GLU A 104 11.35 -10.74 -13.39
CA GLU A 104 11.85 -10.19 -14.67
C GLU A 104 13.39 -10.10 -14.76
N HIS A 105 14.12 -10.35 -13.66
CA HIS A 105 15.59 -10.40 -13.65
C HIS A 105 16.12 -11.83 -13.52
N PRO A 106 16.48 -12.52 -14.63
CA PRO A 106 17.04 -13.87 -14.58
C PRO A 106 18.50 -13.96 -14.06
N ASP A 107 19.11 -12.86 -13.64
CA ASP A 107 20.56 -12.82 -13.32
C ASP A 107 20.90 -12.98 -11.82
N TYR A 108 19.92 -13.26 -10.96
CA TYR A 108 20.20 -13.75 -9.60
C TYR A 108 20.26 -15.28 -9.60
N GLN A 109 21.19 -15.86 -10.36
CA GLN A 109 21.58 -17.24 -10.13
C GLN A 109 22.15 -17.34 -8.71
N GLU A 110 21.62 -18.28 -7.95
CA GLU A 110 22.09 -18.67 -6.63
C GLU A 110 23.63 -18.67 -6.60
N MET A 111 24.22 -17.80 -5.78
CA MET A 111 25.57 -18.06 -5.28
C MET A 111 25.46 -19.34 -4.44
N GLN A 112 25.59 -20.50 -5.10
CA GLN A 112 25.89 -21.75 -4.43
C GLN A 112 27.24 -21.55 -3.75
N LEU A 113 27.20 -21.15 -2.49
CA LEU A 113 28.36 -21.17 -1.62
C LEU A 113 28.73 -22.65 -1.45
N ASP A 114 29.74 -23.09 -2.20
CA ASP A 114 30.33 -24.41 -2.06
C ASP A 114 30.85 -24.56 -0.62
N PRO A 115 30.29 -25.48 0.19
CA PRO A 115 30.72 -25.69 1.58
C PRO A 115 32.21 -26.03 1.69
N GLN A 116 32.85 -26.46 0.60
CA GLN A 116 34.27 -26.81 0.58
C GLN A 116 35.20 -25.58 0.64
N GLN A 117 34.72 -24.38 0.30
CA GLN A 117 35.49 -23.13 0.39
C GLN A 117 35.55 -22.56 1.83
N ILE A 118 34.73 -23.07 2.77
CA ILE A 118 34.71 -22.59 4.17
C ILE A 118 35.84 -23.25 4.99
N THR A 119 36.39 -24.38 4.54
CA THR A 119 37.33 -25.22 5.31
C THR A 119 38.80 -24.92 5.03
N THR A 120 39.15 -23.78 4.40
CA THR A 120 40.55 -23.37 4.24
C THR A 120 40.74 -21.90 4.57
N ILE A 121 40.51 -21.55 5.84
CA ILE A 121 41.18 -20.42 6.46
C ILE A 121 41.87 -20.97 7.71
N GLU A 122 43.09 -21.47 7.49
CA GLU A 122 44.01 -21.80 8.56
C GLU A 122 44.39 -20.54 9.34
N ALA A 123 44.60 -20.74 10.64
CA ALA A 123 44.99 -19.75 11.61
C ALA A 123 46.26 -18.98 11.18
N GLY A 124 46.15 -17.66 11.11
CA GLY A 124 47.27 -16.74 10.91
C GLY A 124 46.98 -15.41 11.58
N GLU A 125 47.80 -15.06 12.56
CA GLU A 125 47.66 -13.93 13.47
C GLU A 125 47.60 -12.56 12.78
N GLY A 126 46.79 -11.67 13.38
CA GLY A 126 47.03 -10.23 13.37
C GLY A 126 46.31 -9.43 12.29
N MET A 127 45.29 -8.65 12.71
CA MET A 127 45.24 -7.18 12.54
C MET A 127 43.87 -6.66 13.01
N HIS A 128 43.93 -5.76 13.99
CA HIS A 128 42.81 -5.05 14.59
C HIS A 128 42.00 -4.28 13.52
N ALA A 129 40.74 -4.61 13.31
CA ALA A 129 39.78 -3.73 12.65
C ALA A 129 39.02 -2.92 13.72
N HIS A 130 39.37 -1.64 13.83
CA HIS A 130 38.73 -0.71 14.75
C HIS A 130 37.34 -0.32 14.20
N TYR A 131 36.29 -0.96 14.71
CA TYR A 131 34.90 -0.60 14.40
C TYR A 131 34.49 0.66 15.19
N GLN A 132 34.12 1.74 14.49
CA GLN A 132 33.40 2.87 15.08
C GLN A 132 31.91 2.75 14.72
N PRO A 133 30.99 2.66 15.69
CA PRO A 133 29.57 2.70 15.41
C PRO A 133 29.12 4.14 15.12
N PHE A 134 28.32 4.33 14.07
CA PHE A 134 27.61 5.57 13.85
C PHE A 134 26.61 5.81 15.01
N GLY A 135 26.69 7.01 15.58
CA GLY A 135 26.00 7.41 16.81
C GLY A 135 24.48 7.42 16.73
N SER A 136 23.88 7.16 17.89
CA SER A 136 22.51 7.54 18.23
C SER A 136 22.46 9.03 18.58
N ILE A 137 21.36 9.68 18.20
CA ILE A 137 20.98 11.09 18.46
C ILE A 137 21.14 11.46 19.94
#